data_AF-C8PMQ7-F1
#
_entry.id   AF-C8PMQ7-F1
#
_cell.length_a   1.000
_cell.length_b   1.000
_cell.length_c   1.000
_cell.angle_alpha   90.00
_cell.angle_beta   90.00
_cell.angle_gamma   90.00
#
_symmetry.space_group_name_H-M   'P 1'
#
loop_
_entity.id
_entity.type
_entity.pdbx_description
1 polymer ?
#
loop_
_entity_poly.entity_id
_entity_poly.type
_entity_poly.pdbx_seq_one_letter_code
_entity_poly.pdbx_strand_id
1 'polypeptide(L)'
;MERDCFHKKDTFLFIECTAVFVLLLLPPLFSAVPFTLPPKPIGLYAHSIFCLGTISAAAYEEVLYRLYTPNRLHRIYSDYIKPLLPENSHTGAFFAFFFTEFPALLLFTLAHRYLGLPSMLFAAGSGIVFRYAYLKLTRVFHPAFSITLVAAVHGLWNIGVYYYLWGHSVAA
;
A
#
# COMPACT_ATOMS: atom_id res chain seq x y z
N MET A 1 -29.74 19.42 21.58
CA MET A 1 -29.57 18.13 20.89
C MET A 1 -29.91 18.36 19.43
N GLU A 2 -28.93 18.74 18.62
CA GLU A 2 -29.06 18.81 17.15
C GLU A 2 -28.02 17.86 16.58
N ARG A 3 -28.47 16.64 16.30
CA ARG A 3 -27.81 15.74 15.36
C ARG A 3 -28.45 16.04 14.01
N ASP A 4 -27.84 16.92 13.22
CA ASP A 4 -28.00 16.90 11.76
C ASP A 4 -27.12 17.96 11.10
N CYS A 5 -25.91 17.54 10.72
CA CYS A 5 -25.32 18.01 9.47
C CYS A 5 -24.26 16.99 9.04
N PHE A 6 -24.69 15.80 8.63
CA PHE A 6 -23.82 14.94 7.83
C PHE A 6 -23.61 15.67 6.51
N HIS A 7 -22.52 16.43 6.39
CA HIS A 7 -22.27 17.27 5.24
C HIS A 7 -22.05 16.36 4.01
N LYS A 8 -22.62 16.72 2.86
CA LYS A 8 -22.49 15.95 1.59
C LYS A 8 -21.04 15.55 1.26
N LYS A 9 -20.06 16.40 1.64
CA LYS A 9 -18.61 16.15 1.47
C LYS A 9 -18.12 14.97 2.32
N ASP A 10 -18.67 14.78 3.50
CA ASP A 10 -18.33 13.71 4.43
C ASP A 10 -18.90 12.38 3.95
N THR A 11 -20.14 12.39 3.48
CA THR A 11 -20.75 11.24 2.79
C THR A 11 -19.90 10.78 1.61
N PHE A 12 -19.42 11.71 0.76
CA PHE A 12 -18.53 11.35 -0.34
C PHE A 12 -17.18 10.78 0.13
N LEU A 13 -16.59 11.32 1.20
CA LEU A 13 -15.35 10.80 1.77
C LEU A 13 -15.52 9.33 2.20
N PHE A 14 -16.60 9.02 2.92
CA PHE A 14 -16.86 7.66 3.37
C PHE A 14 -17.19 6.72 2.20
N ILE A 15 -18.02 7.15 1.24
CA ILE A 15 -18.32 6.34 0.05
C ILE A 15 -17.05 6.05 -0.76
N GLU A 16 -16.21 7.06 -1.00
CA GLU A 16 -14.93 6.91 -1.71
C GLU A 16 -14.02 5.92 -0.99
N CYS A 17 -13.85 6.10 0.32
CA CYS A 17 -13.02 5.23 1.15
C CYS A 17 -13.56 3.79 1.13
N THR A 18 -14.86 3.60 1.35
CA THR A 18 -15.51 2.28 1.28
C THR A 18 -15.34 1.65 -0.10
N ALA A 19 -15.50 2.41 -1.18
CA ALA A 19 -15.30 1.91 -2.53
C ALA A 19 -13.86 1.44 -2.76
N VAL A 20 -12.86 2.20 -2.32
CA VAL A 20 -11.44 1.79 -2.42
C VAL A 20 -11.17 0.54 -1.57
N PHE A 21 -11.73 0.46 -0.36
CA PHE A 21 -11.59 -0.72 0.48
C PHE A 21 -12.19 -1.98 -0.17
N VAL A 22 -13.42 -1.88 -0.68
CA VAL A 22 -14.14 -3.01 -1.27
C VAL A 22 -13.55 -3.44 -2.61
N LEU A 23 -13.15 -2.49 -3.46
CA LEU A 23 -12.73 -2.77 -4.82
C LEU A 23 -11.23 -3.03 -4.96
N LEU A 24 -10.39 -2.41 -4.13
CA LEU A 24 -8.93 -2.41 -4.32
C LEU A 24 -8.17 -3.09 -3.17
N LEU A 25 -8.59 -2.88 -1.91
CA LEU A 25 -7.88 -3.42 -0.76
C LEU A 25 -8.33 -4.84 -0.39
N LEU A 26 -9.64 -5.13 -0.37
CA LEU A 26 -10.17 -6.43 0.05
C LEU A 26 -9.89 -7.58 -0.92
N PRO A 27 -10.03 -7.44 -2.25
CA PRO A 27 -9.90 -8.60 -3.15
C PRO A 27 -8.55 -9.34 -3.04
N PRO A 28 -7.38 -8.66 -2.97
CA PRO A 28 -6.10 -9.35 -2.79
C PRO A 28 -6.01 -10.21 -1.53
N LEU A 29 -6.72 -9.83 -0.44
CA LEU A 29 -6.70 -10.57 0.83
C LEU A 29 -7.34 -11.96 0.71
N PHE A 30 -8.28 -12.12 -0.22
CA PHE A 30 -9.02 -13.36 -0.44
C PHE A 30 -8.54 -14.15 -1.66
N SER A 31 -7.49 -13.69 -2.34
CA SER A 31 -6.89 -14.47 -3.43
C SER A 31 -6.33 -15.78 -2.88
N ALA A 32 -6.91 -16.90 -3.32
CA ALA A 32 -6.42 -18.25 -3.05
C ALA A 32 -5.64 -18.82 -4.25
N VAL A 33 -5.43 -18.01 -5.29
CA VAL A 33 -4.70 -18.44 -6.49
C VAL A 33 -3.24 -18.64 -6.11
N PRO A 34 -2.67 -19.85 -6.29
CA PRO A 34 -1.26 -20.07 -6.01
C PRO A 34 -0.42 -19.23 -6.96
N PHE A 35 0.67 -18.68 -6.44
CA PHE A 35 1.63 -17.99 -7.29
C PHE A 35 2.22 -18.95 -8.31
N THR A 36 2.10 -18.58 -9.58
CA THR A 36 2.78 -19.24 -10.70
C THR A 36 3.73 -18.24 -11.30
N LEU A 37 5.00 -18.63 -11.46
CA LEU A 37 5.99 -17.76 -12.10
C LEU A 37 5.62 -17.63 -13.58
N PRO A 38 5.31 -16.41 -14.08
CA PRO A 38 5.03 -16.22 -15.50
C PRO A 38 6.26 -16.60 -16.34
N PRO A 39 6.10 -17.02 -17.60
CA PRO A 39 7.24 -17.31 -18.47
C PRO A 39 8.09 -16.05 -18.68
N LYS A 40 9.42 -16.24 -18.80
CA LYS A 40 10.35 -15.14 -19.09
C LYS A 40 9.98 -14.49 -20.43
N PRO A 41 9.82 -13.16 -20.51
CA PRO A 41 9.50 -12.50 -21.76
C PRO A 41 10.62 -12.73 -22.79
N ILE A 42 10.23 -12.89 -24.06
CA ILE A 42 11.18 -13.12 -25.18
C ILE A 42 11.08 -11.94 -26.15
N GLY A 43 12.22 -11.37 -26.51
CA GLY A 43 12.31 -10.19 -27.36
C GLY A 43 12.11 -8.87 -26.61
N LEU A 44 12.40 -7.76 -27.30
CA LEU A 44 12.40 -6.41 -26.72
C LEU A 44 11.00 -5.94 -26.32
N TYR A 45 10.01 -6.14 -27.19
CA TYR A 45 8.64 -5.69 -26.94
C TYR A 45 8.04 -6.33 -25.67
N ALA A 46 8.12 -7.66 -25.55
CA ALA A 46 7.60 -8.36 -24.38
C ALA A 46 8.31 -7.95 -23.08
N HIS A 47 9.63 -7.72 -23.14
CA HIS A 47 10.40 -7.20 -22.01
C HIS A 47 9.95 -5.80 -21.61
N SER A 48 9.74 -4.90 -22.57
CA SER A 48 9.25 -3.55 -22.29
C SER A 48 7.87 -3.56 -21.64
N ILE A 49 6.94 -4.37 -22.15
CA ILE A 49 5.59 -4.50 -21.57
C ILE A 49 5.66 -5.09 -20.16
N PHE A 50 6.48 -6.12 -19.94
CA PHE A 50 6.69 -6.69 -18.61
C PHE A 50 7.22 -5.62 -17.63
N CYS A 51 8.31 -4.93 -17.96
CA CYS A 51 8.89 -3.91 -17.09
C CYS A 51 7.89 -2.76 -16.80
N LEU A 52 7.18 -2.26 -17.81
CA LEU A 52 6.18 -1.22 -17.64
C LEU A 52 5.02 -1.70 -16.75
N GLY A 53 4.53 -2.93 -16.96
CA GLY A 53 3.50 -3.53 -16.13
C GLY A 53 3.93 -3.69 -14.67
N THR A 54 5.14 -4.20 -14.44
CA THR A 54 5.69 -4.38 -13.08
C THR A 54 5.89 -3.06 -12.35
N ILE A 55 6.42 -2.02 -13.02
CA ILE A 55 6.56 -0.69 -12.45
C ILE A 55 5.18 -0.07 -12.18
N SER A 56 4.22 -0.25 -13.08
CA SER A 56 2.85 0.26 -12.91
C SER A 56 2.14 -0.40 -11.73
N ALA A 57 2.31 -1.71 -11.56
CA ALA A 57 1.78 -2.45 -10.40
C ALA A 57 2.42 -1.96 -9.09
N ALA A 58 3.74 -1.77 -9.06
CA ALA A 58 4.42 -1.21 -7.89
C ALA A 58 3.94 0.22 -7.59
N ALA A 59 3.77 1.07 -8.60
CA ALA A 59 3.24 2.42 -8.44
C ALA A 59 1.81 2.41 -7.90
N TYR A 60 0.96 1.50 -8.39
CA TYR A 60 -0.38 1.28 -7.85
C TYR A 60 -0.33 0.92 -6.36
N GLU A 61 0.51 -0.04 -5.97
CA GLU A 61 0.63 -0.44 -4.55
C GLU A 61 1.19 0.68 -3.67
N GLU A 62 2.18 1.45 -4.15
CA GLU A 62 2.70 2.59 -3.39
C GLU A 62 1.63 3.68 -3.21
N VAL A 63 0.91 4.02 -4.28
CA VAL A 63 -0.18 5.00 -4.20
C VAL A 63 -1.28 4.50 -3.26
N LEU A 64 -1.67 3.23 -3.34
CA LEU A 64 -2.76 2.70 -2.54
C LEU A 64 -2.39 2.59 -1.05
N TYR A 65 -1.27 1.93 -0.75
CA TYR A 65 -0.91 1.57 0.62
C TYR A 65 -0.08 2.65 1.33
N ARG A 66 0.70 3.48 0.61
CA ARG A 66 1.58 4.47 1.24
C ARG A 66 1.06 5.89 1.09
N LEU A 67 0.31 6.21 0.05
CA LEU A 67 -0.27 7.55 -0.11
C LEU A 67 -1.73 7.59 0.34
N TYR A 68 -2.60 6.84 -0.31
CA TYR A 68 -4.05 6.94 -0.16
C TYR A 68 -4.53 6.49 1.21
N THR A 69 -4.29 5.21 1.55
CA THR A 69 -4.86 4.57 2.75
C THR A 69 -4.48 5.30 4.04
N PRO A 70 -3.19 5.55 4.35
CA PRO A 70 -2.83 6.22 5.61
C PRO A 70 -3.33 7.66 5.66
N ASN A 71 -3.32 8.40 4.54
CA ASN A 71 -3.81 9.80 4.53
C ASN A 71 -5.33 9.88 4.70
N ARG A 72 -6.08 8.98 4.07
CA ARG A 72 -7.54 8.92 4.21
C ARG A 72 -7.95 8.51 5.61
N LEU A 73 -7.30 7.49 6.15
CA LEU A 73 -7.51 7.08 7.54
C LEU A 73 -7.10 8.17 8.53
N HIS A 74 -6.02 8.91 8.27
CA HIS A 74 -5.61 10.04 9.10
C HIS A 74 -6.64 11.16 9.12
N ARG A 75 -7.24 11.47 7.97
CA ARG A 75 -8.34 12.44 7.90
C ARG A 75 -9.55 11.97 8.70
N ILE A 76 -9.98 10.73 8.51
CA ILE A 76 -11.11 10.14 9.28
C ILE A 76 -10.79 10.15 10.78
N TYR A 77 -9.57 9.77 11.15
CA TYR A 77 -9.13 9.79 12.54
C TYR A 77 -9.15 11.20 13.14
N SER A 78 -8.57 12.18 12.46
CA SER A 78 -8.48 13.56 12.94
C SER A 78 -9.85 14.21 13.07
N ASP A 79 -10.72 14.02 12.08
CA ASP A 79 -11.99 14.74 11.98
C ASP A 79 -13.10 14.08 12.82
N TYR A 80 -13.08 12.74 12.97
CA TYR A 80 -14.20 11.99 13.58
C TYR A 80 -13.83 11.21 14.82
N ILE A 81 -12.62 10.65 14.92
CA ILE A 81 -12.24 9.76 16.03
C ILE A 81 -11.59 10.55 17.15
N LYS A 82 -10.61 11.40 16.83
CA LYS A 82 -9.83 12.18 17.79
C LYS A 82 -10.70 13.07 18.69
N PRO A 83 -11.73 13.79 18.20
CA PRO A 83 -12.59 14.61 19.06
C PRO A 83 -13.43 13.79 20.06
N LEU A 84 -13.62 12.49 19.80
CA LEU A 84 -14.35 11.59 20.69
C LEU A 84 -13.43 10.94 21.75
N LEU A 85 -12.11 11.13 21.65
CA LEU A 85 -11.15 10.61 22.62
C LEU A 85 -11.00 11.58 23.80
N PRO A 86 -10.82 11.08 25.03
CA PRO A 86 -10.53 11.92 26.18
C PRO A 86 -9.26 12.76 25.97
N GLU A 87 -9.34 14.06 26.33
CA GLU A 87 -8.27 15.07 26.16
C GLU A 87 -6.96 14.69 26.88
N ASN A 88 -7.05 13.78 27.87
CA ASN A 88 -5.94 13.36 28.72
C ASN A 88 -5.20 12.11 28.20
N SER A 89 -5.45 11.69 26.96
CA SER A 89 -4.76 10.51 26.40
C SER A 89 -3.31 10.85 26.02
N HIS A 90 -2.39 10.58 26.95
CA HIS A 90 -0.94 10.47 26.65
C HIS A 90 -0.65 9.45 25.52
N THR A 91 -1.65 8.65 25.14
CA THR A 91 -1.68 7.67 24.06
C THR A 91 -2.11 8.23 22.69
N GLY A 92 -2.28 9.55 22.51
CA GLY A 92 -2.76 10.12 21.24
C GLY A 92 -1.92 9.74 20.00
N ALA A 93 -0.59 9.63 20.14
CA ALA A 93 0.28 9.15 19.07
C ALA A 93 0.11 7.66 18.76
N PHE A 94 -0.13 6.84 19.80
CA PHE A 94 -0.39 5.41 19.67
C PHE A 94 -1.71 5.16 18.93
N PHE A 95 -2.78 5.86 19.30
CA PHE A 95 -4.06 5.75 18.60
C PHE A 95 -3.96 6.25 17.16
N ALA A 96 -3.29 7.38 16.92
CA ALA A 96 -3.05 7.85 15.56
C ALA A 96 -2.34 6.79 14.72
N PHE A 97 -1.27 6.16 15.24
CA PHE A 97 -0.59 5.08 14.53
C PHE A 97 -1.52 3.90 14.25
N PHE A 98 -2.26 3.43 15.26
CA PHE A 98 -3.10 2.25 15.17
C PHE A 98 -4.29 2.42 14.22
N PHE A 99 -4.83 3.63 14.09
CA PHE A 99 -5.94 3.92 13.18
C PHE A 99 -5.50 4.29 11.76
N THR A 100 -4.25 4.68 11.55
CA THR A 100 -3.82 5.29 10.27
C THR A 100 -2.73 4.49 9.56
N GLU A 101 -1.64 4.17 10.25
CA GLU A 101 -0.47 3.50 9.67
C GLU A 101 -0.59 1.98 9.76
N PHE A 102 -1.01 1.47 10.93
CA PHE A 102 -1.13 0.04 11.17
C PHE A 102 -2.07 -0.67 10.19
N PRO A 103 -3.27 -0.15 9.87
CA PRO A 103 -4.15 -0.82 8.92
C PRO A 103 -3.55 -0.88 7.51
N ALA A 104 -2.87 0.19 7.08
CA ALA A 104 -2.22 0.21 5.77
C ALA A 104 -1.09 -0.84 5.67
N LEU A 105 -0.24 -0.93 6.69
CA LEU A 105 0.83 -1.94 6.76
C LEU A 105 0.27 -3.35 6.85
N LEU A 106 -0.79 -3.56 7.64
CA LEU A 106 -1.45 -4.86 7.79
C LEU A 106 -2.07 -5.31 6.46
N LEU A 107 -2.82 -4.44 5.79
CA LEU A 107 -3.45 -4.75 4.51
C LEU A 107 -2.41 -5.03 3.42
N PHE A 108 -1.32 -4.26 3.36
CA PHE A 108 -0.21 -4.52 2.43
C PHE A 108 0.41 -5.91 2.68
N THR A 109 0.68 -6.23 3.94
CA THR A 109 1.24 -7.52 4.34
C THR A 109 0.31 -8.69 3.98
N LEU A 110 -0.99 -8.54 4.28
CA LEU A 110 -1.99 -9.58 4.01
C LEU A 110 -2.29 -9.74 2.52
N ALA A 111 -2.16 -8.68 1.71
CA ALA A 111 -2.27 -8.77 0.26
C ALA A 111 -1.21 -9.71 -0.35
N HIS A 112 -0.09 -9.94 0.34
CA HIS A 112 0.99 -10.84 -0.08
C HIS A 112 0.85 -12.26 0.49
N ARG A 113 -0.26 -12.58 1.19
CA ARG A 113 -0.47 -13.89 1.84
C ARG A 113 -0.38 -15.07 0.86
N TYR A 114 -0.90 -14.90 -0.35
CA TYR A 114 -0.91 -15.95 -1.37
C TYR A 114 0.51 -16.36 -1.85
N LEU A 115 1.54 -15.56 -1.53
CA LEU A 115 2.96 -15.84 -1.80
C LEU A 115 3.64 -16.65 -0.68
N GLY A 116 2.94 -16.96 0.41
CA GLY A 116 3.47 -17.71 1.56
C GLY A 116 4.05 -16.83 2.68
N LEU A 117 4.27 -17.44 3.85
CA LEU A 117 4.67 -16.75 5.08
C LEU A 117 6.01 -15.98 4.97
N PRO A 118 7.09 -16.50 4.34
CA PRO A 118 8.33 -15.74 4.19
C PRO A 118 8.12 -14.44 3.39
N SER A 119 7.34 -14.52 2.30
CA SER A 119 6.98 -13.37 1.47
C SER A 119 6.15 -12.36 2.25
N MET A 120 5.24 -12.80 3.13
CA MET A 120 4.50 -11.90 4.01
C MET A 120 5.41 -11.17 5.00
N LEU A 121 6.34 -11.85 5.64
CA LEU A 121 7.28 -11.22 6.58
C LEU A 121 8.17 -10.20 5.85
N PHE A 122 8.61 -10.54 4.65
CA PHE A 122 9.34 -9.61 3.78
C PHE A 122 8.48 -8.41 3.37
N ALA A 123 7.20 -8.63 3.02
CA ALA A 123 6.25 -7.55 2.71
C ALA A 123 6.03 -6.63 3.91
N ALA A 124 5.91 -7.16 5.13
CA ALA A 124 5.81 -6.35 6.34
C ALA A 124 7.05 -5.46 6.54
N GLY A 125 8.24 -6.04 6.43
CA GLY A 125 9.50 -5.31 6.58
C GLY A 125 9.71 -4.24 5.51
N SER A 126 9.55 -4.61 4.24
CA SER A 126 9.64 -3.68 3.10
C SER A 126 8.57 -2.59 3.15
N GLY A 127 7.35 -2.92 3.60
CA GLY A 127 6.26 -1.97 3.85
C GLY A 127 6.66 -0.86 4.81
N ILE A 128 7.28 -1.21 5.94
CA ILE A 128 7.80 -0.24 6.93
C ILE A 128 8.92 0.60 6.32
N VAL A 129 9.89 -0.03 5.65
CA VAL A 129 11.03 0.68 5.04
C VAL A 129 10.57 1.68 3.99
N PHE A 130 9.69 1.27 3.07
CA PHE A 130 9.15 2.16 2.04
C PHE A 130 8.28 3.27 2.61
N ARG A 131 7.47 3.00 3.64
CA ARG A 131 6.70 4.05 4.33
C ARG A 131 7.61 5.07 4.99
N TYR A 132 8.64 4.62 5.71
CA TYR A 132 9.63 5.51 6.33
C TYR A 132 10.38 6.33 5.27
N ALA A 133 10.82 5.68 4.18
CA ALA A 133 11.48 6.35 3.07
C ALA A 133 10.59 7.43 2.43
N TYR A 134 9.33 7.10 2.15
CA TYR A 134 8.34 8.06 1.64
C TYR A 134 8.21 9.27 2.56
N LEU A 135 7.94 9.06 3.86
CA LEU A 135 7.79 10.15 4.83
C LEU A 135 9.04 11.02 4.94
N LYS A 136 10.24 10.43 4.85
CA LYS A 136 11.50 11.15 4.88
C LYS A 136 11.71 11.97 3.60
N LEU A 137 11.39 11.40 2.44
CA LEU A 137 11.47 12.08 1.14
C LEU A 137 10.49 13.25 1.06
N THR A 138 9.26 13.11 1.58
CA THR A 138 8.26 14.19 1.55
C THR A 138 8.60 15.39 2.43
N ARG A 139 9.60 15.27 3.31
CA ARG A 139 10.13 16.42 4.07
C ARG A 139 11.03 17.31 3.22
N VAL A 140 11.55 16.79 2.10
CA VAL A 140 12.53 17.48 1.23
C VAL A 140 11.94 17.76 -0.15
N PHE A 141 11.17 16.81 -0.70
CA PHE A 141 10.63 16.86 -2.05
C PHE A 141 9.11 16.91 -2.07
N HIS A 142 8.55 17.30 -3.22
CA HIS A 142 7.11 17.27 -3.45
C HIS A 142 6.56 15.83 -3.32
N PRO A 143 5.40 15.60 -2.68
CA PRO A 143 4.85 14.25 -2.44
C PRO A 143 4.73 13.38 -3.70
N ALA A 144 4.38 14.00 -4.83
CA ALA A 144 4.30 13.30 -6.12
C ALA A 144 5.67 12.74 -6.56
N PHE A 145 6.75 13.53 -6.41
CA PHE A 145 8.09 13.05 -6.72
C PHE A 145 8.55 11.96 -5.75
N SER A 146 8.28 12.14 -4.45
CA SER A 146 8.61 11.16 -3.42
C SER A 146 7.95 9.80 -3.67
N ILE A 147 6.64 9.77 -3.98
CA ILE A 147 5.94 8.51 -4.24
C ILE A 147 6.41 7.86 -5.55
N THR A 148 6.70 8.65 -6.59
CA THR A 148 7.27 8.13 -7.85
C THR A 148 8.63 7.48 -7.63
N LEU A 149 9.49 8.09 -6.81
CA LEU A 149 10.81 7.52 -6.50
C LEU A 149 10.68 6.19 -5.74
N VAL A 150 9.82 6.12 -4.72
CA VAL A 150 9.59 4.87 -3.97
C VAL A 150 9.00 3.79 -4.88
N ALA A 151 8.04 4.14 -5.74
CA ALA A 151 7.45 3.24 -6.72
C ALA A 151 8.47 2.70 -7.72
N ALA A 152 9.40 3.54 -8.19
CA ALA A 152 10.47 3.12 -9.09
C ALA A 152 11.40 2.11 -8.41
N VAL A 153 11.82 2.36 -7.17
CA VAL A 153 12.66 1.42 -6.41
C VAL A 153 11.95 0.09 -6.17
N HIS A 154 10.67 0.13 -5.77
CA HIS A 154 9.87 -1.07 -5.59
C HIS A 154 9.69 -1.83 -6.92
N GLY A 155 9.37 -1.15 -8.02
CA GLY A 155 9.25 -1.77 -9.34
C GLY A 155 10.55 -2.44 -9.79
N LEU A 156 11.69 -1.77 -9.61
CA LEU A 156 13.01 -2.33 -9.93
C LEU A 156 13.35 -3.54 -9.06
N TRP A 157 12.99 -3.52 -7.77
CA TRP A 157 13.13 -4.69 -6.89
C TRP A 157 12.32 -5.88 -7.44
N ASN A 158 11.06 -5.66 -7.78
CA ASN A 158 10.18 -6.72 -8.31
C ASN A 158 10.73 -7.29 -9.62
N ILE A 159 11.19 -6.44 -10.54
CA ILE A 159 11.87 -6.89 -11.76
C ILE A 159 13.08 -7.78 -11.41
N GLY A 160 13.93 -7.33 -10.48
CA GLY A 160 15.09 -8.10 -10.00
C GLY A 160 14.69 -9.48 -9.45
N VAL A 161 13.63 -9.56 -8.64
CA VAL A 161 13.11 -10.82 -8.10
C VAL A 161 12.65 -11.74 -9.22
N TYR A 162 11.92 -11.26 -10.24
CA TYR A 162 11.53 -12.09 -11.38
C TYR A 162 12.73 -12.64 -12.14
N TYR A 163 13.76 -11.83 -12.41
CA TYR A 163 14.98 -12.29 -13.05
C TYR A 163 15.76 -13.31 -12.21
N TYR A 164 15.81 -13.10 -10.90
CA TYR A 164 16.41 -14.06 -9.98
C TYR A 164 15.66 -15.39 -10.02
N LEU A 165 14.32 -15.36 -9.93
CA LEU A 165 13.49 -16.56 -9.96
C LEU A 165 13.63 -17.29 -11.30
N TRP A 166 13.59 -16.60 -12.44
CA TRP A 166 13.81 -17.21 -13.75
C TRP A 166 15.20 -17.84 -13.88
N GLY A 167 16.24 -17.26 -13.28
CA GLY A 167 17.58 -17.83 -13.29
C GLY A 167 17.70 -19.12 -12.48
N HIS A 168 16.97 -19.23 -11.37
CA HIS A 168 17.03 -20.38 -10.46
C HIS A 168 15.96 -21.44 -10.74
N SER A 169 14.85 -21.09 -11.37
CA SER A 169 13.81 -22.05 -11.80
C SER A 169 14.26 -22.89 -12.99
N VAL A 170 15.26 -22.45 -13.76
CA VAL A 170 15.85 -23.21 -14.87
C VAL A 170 16.89 -24.23 -14.36
N ALA A 171 17.32 -24.11 -13.10
CA ALA A 171 18.30 -24.99 -12.46
C ALA A 171 17.68 -26.06 -11.55
N ALA A 172 16.35 -26.19 -11.53
CA ALA A 172 15.60 -27.17 -10.73
C ALA A 172 14.91 -28.20 -11.63
#